data_AF-A0A1V4QHA4-F1
#
_entry.id   AF-A0A1V4QHA4-F1
#
_cell.length_a   1.000
_cell.length_b   1.000
_cell.length_c   1.000
_cell.angle_alpha   90.00
_cell.angle_beta   90.00
_cell.angle_gamma   90.00
#
_symmetry.space_group_name_H-M   'P 1'
#
loop_
_entity.id
_entity.type
_entity.pdbx_description
1 polymer ?
#
loop_
_entity_poly.entity_id
_entity_poly.type
_entity_poly.pdbx_seq_one_letter_code
_entity_poly.pdbx_strand_id
1 'polypeptide(L)'
;MEAKFFDYVVYDGTQPNPTVANVEEGLEIFRQEKCDCLVSLGGGSAHDCAKAIGVMVNNPGSIVDYMGLFGVWQPLPVLIAVNTTSGTGAEATVAAVISDPARHLKATIADPKLLPIVAVNDPLLTRSMPPHITAGTGMDALTHAIEAYISKLTTPYAQGLALSAIKMIAKLSGPCSRGNL
;
A
#
# COMPACT_ATOMS: atom_id res chain seq x y z
N MET A 1 28.49 -6.95 0.82
CA MET A 1 29.06 -5.89 -0.03
C MET A 1 28.10 -4.71 0.08
N GLU A 2 28.32 -3.83 1.05
CA GLU A 2 27.47 -2.64 1.24
C GLU A 2 27.82 -1.62 0.18
N ALA A 3 26.98 -1.52 -0.84
CA ALA A 3 27.00 -0.40 -1.74
C ALA A 3 26.01 0.64 -1.20
N LYS A 4 26.48 1.56 -0.35
CA LYS A 4 25.69 2.71 0.07
C LYS A 4 25.69 3.74 -1.05
N PHE A 5 24.65 3.70 -1.88
CA PHE A 5 24.41 4.69 -2.93
C PHE A 5 23.46 5.82 -2.49
N PHE A 6 22.77 5.66 -1.36
CA PHE A 6 21.77 6.60 -0.86
C PHE A 6 21.84 6.72 0.67
N ASP A 7 21.68 7.94 1.18
CA ASP A 7 21.37 8.18 2.59
C ASP A 7 19.90 7.88 2.86
N TYR A 8 19.58 7.40 4.06
CA TYR A 8 18.22 7.06 4.43
C TYR A 8 17.93 7.37 5.89
N VAL A 9 16.68 7.72 6.16
CA VAL A 9 16.08 7.78 7.49
C VAL A 9 14.90 6.82 7.54
N VAL A 10 14.69 6.18 8.69
CA VAL A 10 13.59 5.22 8.89
C VAL A 10 12.52 5.86 9.76
N TYR A 11 11.28 5.73 9.33
CA TYR A 11 10.10 5.95 10.14
C TYR A 11 9.33 4.63 10.27
N ASP A 12 9.24 4.10 11.49
CA ASP A 12 8.63 2.82 11.83
C ASP A 12 7.37 2.96 12.71
N GLY A 13 6.86 4.19 12.89
CA GLY A 13 5.68 4.50 13.70
C GLY A 13 4.34 4.11 13.08
N THR A 14 4.32 3.57 11.86
CA THR A 14 3.07 3.22 11.17
C THR A 14 2.30 2.12 11.91
N GLN A 15 1.04 2.42 12.22
CA GLN A 15 0.13 1.46 12.86
C GLN A 15 -0.81 0.80 11.84
N PRO A 16 -1.40 -0.36 12.17
CA PRO A 16 -2.50 -0.91 11.39
C PRO A 16 -3.64 0.10 11.28
N ASN A 17 -4.09 0.37 10.06
CA ASN A 17 -4.97 1.52 9.73
C ASN A 17 -4.28 2.86 10.04
N PRO A 18 -3.35 3.31 9.19
CA PRO A 18 -2.52 4.47 9.46
C PRO A 18 -3.37 5.71 9.73
N THR A 19 -2.95 6.50 10.71
CA THR A 19 -3.69 7.67 11.18
C THR A 19 -3.18 8.97 10.58
N VAL A 20 -3.96 10.05 10.69
CA VAL A 20 -3.49 11.41 10.38
C VAL A 20 -2.20 11.74 11.13
N ALA A 21 -2.09 11.38 12.41
CA ALA A 21 -0.88 11.58 13.21
C ALA A 21 0.33 10.83 12.62
N ASN A 22 0.13 9.59 12.14
CA ASN A 22 1.23 8.86 11.50
C ASN A 22 1.75 9.55 10.23
N VAL A 23 0.86 10.21 9.49
CA VAL A 23 1.22 10.98 8.29
C VAL A 23 1.97 12.25 8.67
N GLU A 24 1.52 12.96 9.70
CA GLU A 24 2.16 14.18 10.20
C GLU A 24 3.58 13.90 10.75
N GLU A 25 3.74 12.83 11.54
CA GLU A 25 5.03 12.38 12.07
C GLU A 25 6.02 12.04 10.94
N GLY A 26 5.57 11.24 9.95
CA GLY A 26 6.41 10.88 8.81
C GLY A 26 6.74 12.06 7.90
N LEU A 27 5.81 13.00 7.73
CA LEU A 27 6.03 14.24 6.98
C LEU A 27 7.05 15.16 7.67
N GLU A 28 7.00 15.26 8.99
CA GLU A 28 7.97 16.05 9.76
C GLU A 28 9.38 15.50 9.57
N ILE A 29 9.56 14.18 9.70
CA ILE A 29 10.85 13.52 9.44
C ILE A 29 11.32 13.78 8.00
N PHE A 30 10.43 13.62 7.01
CA PHE A 30 10.76 13.88 5.60
C PHE A 30 11.29 15.30 5.39
N ARG A 31 10.68 16.30 6.03
CA ARG A 31 11.07 17.71 5.91
C ARG A 31 12.35 18.03 6.69
N GLN A 32 12.49 17.53 7.91
CA GLN A 32 13.65 17.76 8.77
C GLN A 32 14.93 17.20 8.13
N GLU A 33 14.85 15.97 7.62
CA GLU A 33 15.96 15.27 6.97
C GLU A 33 16.14 15.66 5.50
N LYS A 34 15.27 16.53 4.96
CA LYS A 34 15.31 17.02 3.58
C LYS A 34 15.32 15.89 2.55
N CYS A 35 14.49 14.88 2.79
CA CYS A 35 14.33 13.75 1.88
C CYS A 35 13.81 14.23 0.51
N ASP A 36 14.20 13.52 -0.55
CA ASP A 36 13.77 13.77 -1.94
C ASP A 36 12.91 12.62 -2.51
N CYS A 37 12.89 11.48 -1.83
CA CYS A 37 12.15 10.29 -2.20
C CYS A 37 11.57 9.56 -0.98
N LEU A 38 10.57 8.73 -1.25
CA LEU A 38 9.92 7.86 -0.28
C LEU A 38 10.10 6.40 -0.69
N VAL A 39 10.42 5.56 0.29
CA VAL A 39 10.40 4.11 0.15
C VAL A 39 9.46 3.57 1.21
N SER A 40 8.35 2.97 0.78
CA SER A 40 7.48 2.21 1.68
C SER A 40 7.93 0.76 1.73
N LEU A 41 8.04 0.21 2.93
CA LEU A 41 8.39 -1.19 3.18
C LEU A 41 7.36 -1.78 4.14
N GLY A 42 6.64 -2.82 3.72
CA GLY A 42 5.64 -3.44 4.59
C GLY A 42 4.45 -3.98 3.82
N GLY A 43 3.26 -3.88 4.41
CA GLY A 43 1.99 -4.20 3.74
C GLY A 43 1.13 -2.95 3.52
N GLY A 44 -0.17 -3.14 3.33
CA GLY A 44 -1.10 -2.05 2.98
C GLY A 44 -1.01 -0.81 3.87
N SER A 45 -0.91 -0.95 5.19
CA SER A 45 -0.82 0.20 6.09
C SER A 45 0.44 1.04 5.88
N ALA A 46 1.59 0.41 5.62
CA ALA A 46 2.83 1.13 5.33
C ALA A 46 2.76 1.88 3.98
N HIS A 47 2.19 1.23 2.96
CA HIS A 47 2.00 1.84 1.64
C HIS A 47 1.03 3.02 1.69
N ASP A 48 -0.11 2.87 2.37
CA ASP A 48 -1.11 3.93 2.51
C ASP A 48 -0.55 5.13 3.29
N CYS A 49 0.19 4.88 4.37
CA CYS A 49 0.86 5.93 5.12
C CYS A 49 1.87 6.69 4.26
N ALA A 50 2.72 5.97 3.51
CA ALA A 50 3.73 6.59 2.65
C ALA A 50 3.10 7.41 1.50
N LYS A 51 2.02 6.91 0.88
CA LYS A 51 1.25 7.67 -0.11
C LYS A 51 0.70 8.96 0.49
N ALA A 52 0.10 8.88 1.67
CA ALA A 52 -0.43 10.05 2.34
C ALA A 52 0.66 11.06 2.75
N ILE A 53 1.83 10.59 3.23
CA ILE A 53 3.00 11.45 3.48
C ILE A 53 3.38 12.15 2.18
N GLY A 54 3.53 11.41 1.07
CA GLY A 54 3.89 11.98 -0.21
C GLY A 54 2.86 12.99 -0.75
N VAL A 55 1.56 12.81 -0.45
CA VAL A 55 0.54 13.83 -0.76
C VAL A 55 0.90 15.10 -0.01
N MET A 56 1.17 15.02 1.29
CA MET A 56 1.47 16.18 2.12
C MET A 56 2.85 16.83 1.90
N VAL A 57 3.75 16.16 1.18
CA VAL A 57 5.03 16.75 0.77
C VAL A 57 4.80 17.92 -0.18
N ASN A 58 3.98 17.73 -1.21
CA ASN A 58 3.77 18.70 -2.29
C ASN A 58 2.46 19.50 -2.19
N ASN A 59 1.58 19.14 -1.25
CA ASN A 59 0.26 19.72 -1.12
C ASN A 59 0.08 20.36 0.27
N PRO A 60 -0.42 21.61 0.37
CA PRO A 60 -0.62 22.30 1.66
C PRO A 60 -1.85 21.79 2.40
N GLY A 61 -2.05 22.22 3.66
CA GLY A 61 -3.25 21.88 4.44
C GLY A 61 -3.10 20.58 5.23
N SER A 62 -4.19 19.84 5.39
CA SER A 62 -4.24 18.55 6.07
C SER A 62 -4.54 17.42 5.09
N ILE A 63 -4.11 16.20 5.40
CA ILE A 63 -4.42 15.00 4.60
C ILE A 63 -5.93 14.77 4.46
N VAL A 64 -6.71 15.26 5.43
CA VAL A 64 -8.18 15.19 5.43
C VAL A 64 -8.79 16.00 4.29
N ASP A 65 -8.14 17.09 3.87
CA ASP A 65 -8.62 17.96 2.77
C ASP A 65 -8.56 17.26 1.41
N TYR A 66 -7.79 16.17 1.31
CA TYR A 66 -7.59 15.40 0.08
C TYR A 66 -8.41 14.10 0.04
N MET A 67 -9.22 13.83 1.07
CA MET A 67 -10.10 12.66 1.12
C MET A 67 -11.15 12.69 0.01
N GLY A 68 -11.38 11.55 -0.64
CA GLY A 68 -12.29 11.41 -1.76
C GLY A 68 -11.59 11.03 -3.06
N LEU A 69 -12.26 11.34 -4.19
CA LEU A 69 -11.82 10.97 -5.54
C LEU A 69 -11.24 12.18 -6.26
N PHE A 70 -10.05 12.03 -6.85
CA PHE A 70 -9.40 13.02 -7.70
C PHE A 70 -9.14 14.39 -7.03
N GLY A 71 -8.96 14.40 -5.71
CA GLY A 71 -8.78 15.63 -4.91
C GLY A 71 -7.34 16.11 -4.79
N VAL A 72 -6.33 15.30 -5.16
CA VAL A 72 -4.91 15.64 -4.97
C VAL A 72 -4.46 16.64 -6.03
N TRP A 73 -3.82 17.73 -5.63
CA TRP A 73 -3.46 18.81 -6.55
C TRP A 73 -2.14 18.54 -7.27
N GLN A 74 -1.08 18.27 -6.50
CA GLN A 74 0.27 17.99 -6.98
C GLN A 74 0.61 16.51 -6.79
N PRO A 75 1.35 15.89 -7.73
CA PRO A 75 1.76 14.50 -7.61
C PRO A 75 2.67 14.27 -6.41
N LEU A 76 2.80 13.00 -6.00
CA LEU A 76 3.75 12.58 -4.98
C LEU A 76 5.21 12.89 -5.43
N PRO A 77 6.16 13.04 -4.49
CA PRO A 77 7.56 12.80 -4.79
C PRO A 77 7.77 11.35 -5.25
N VAL A 78 8.99 11.00 -5.68
CA VAL A 78 9.32 9.61 -6.06
C VAL A 78 8.95 8.66 -4.92
N LEU A 79 8.01 7.74 -5.17
CA LEU A 79 7.57 6.73 -4.22
C LEU A 79 7.84 5.34 -4.77
N ILE A 80 8.68 4.59 -4.07
CA ILE A 80 8.94 3.17 -4.33
C ILE A 80 8.23 2.36 -3.25
N ALA A 81 7.49 1.32 -3.64
CA ALA A 81 6.76 0.46 -2.73
C ALA A 81 7.32 -0.96 -2.72
N VAL A 82 7.97 -1.33 -1.63
CA VAL A 82 8.51 -2.67 -1.38
C VAL A 82 7.52 -3.45 -0.53
N ASN A 83 6.76 -4.32 -1.16
CA ASN A 83 5.69 -5.05 -0.52
C ASN A 83 6.21 -6.36 0.10
N THR A 84 5.68 -6.67 1.28
CA THR A 84 6.02 -7.83 2.10
C THR A 84 4.80 -8.70 2.39
N THR A 85 3.62 -8.34 1.85
CA THR A 85 2.35 -9.05 2.09
C THR A 85 1.68 -9.50 0.80
N SER A 86 1.11 -10.70 0.77
CA SER A 86 0.47 -11.24 -0.44
C SER A 86 -1.06 -11.05 -0.40
N GLY A 87 -1.52 -9.81 -0.28
CA GLY A 87 -2.95 -9.49 -0.09
C GLY A 87 -3.42 -8.18 -0.70
N THR A 88 -3.10 -7.07 -0.04
CA THR A 88 -3.80 -5.79 -0.25
C THR A 88 -3.62 -5.17 -1.64
N GLY A 89 -2.48 -5.44 -2.30
CA GLY A 89 -2.12 -4.84 -3.59
C GLY A 89 -1.87 -3.33 -3.51
N ALA A 90 -1.77 -2.76 -2.31
CA ALA A 90 -1.67 -1.33 -2.08
C ALA A 90 -0.41 -0.71 -2.72
N GLU A 91 0.64 -1.48 -2.94
CA GLU A 91 1.83 -1.07 -3.67
C GLU A 91 1.56 -0.74 -5.15
N ALA A 92 0.46 -1.22 -5.71
CA ALA A 92 0.08 -1.07 -7.11
C ALA A 92 -1.28 -0.37 -7.31
N THR A 93 -1.90 0.16 -6.25
CA THR A 93 -3.18 0.88 -6.34
C THR A 93 -3.02 2.40 -6.37
N VAL A 94 -4.05 3.08 -6.86
CA VAL A 94 -4.19 4.55 -6.83
C VAL A 94 -4.89 5.05 -5.55
N ALA A 95 -5.06 4.18 -4.56
CA ALA A 95 -5.80 4.47 -3.33
C ALA A 95 -4.89 4.44 -2.10
N ALA A 96 -5.21 5.24 -1.10
CA ALA A 96 -4.70 5.16 0.25
C ALA A 96 -5.85 5.34 1.25
N VAL A 97 -5.87 4.56 2.33
CA VAL A 97 -6.89 4.65 3.36
C VAL A 97 -6.29 5.18 4.65
N ILE A 98 -6.75 6.35 5.10
CA ILE A 98 -6.28 7.03 6.31
C ILE A 98 -7.41 7.14 7.33
N SER A 99 -7.08 6.90 8.58
CA SER A 99 -7.97 7.06 9.72
C SER A 99 -7.74 8.39 10.43
N ASP A 100 -8.82 9.09 10.75
CA ASP A 100 -8.86 10.25 11.63
C ASP A 100 -9.65 9.88 12.90
N PRO A 101 -8.97 9.46 13.98
CA PRO A 101 -9.62 9.09 15.23
C PRO A 101 -10.39 10.25 15.87
N ALA A 102 -9.95 11.51 15.69
CA ALA A 102 -10.59 12.67 16.29
C ALA A 102 -11.98 12.95 15.68
N ARG A 103 -12.13 12.64 14.39
CA ARG A 103 -13.41 12.76 13.67
C ARG A 103 -14.17 11.43 13.54
N HIS A 104 -13.65 10.34 14.13
CA HIS A 104 -14.14 8.97 13.93
C HIS A 104 -14.33 8.60 12.45
N LEU A 105 -13.44 9.10 11.59
CA LEU A 105 -13.54 8.99 10.15
C LEU A 105 -12.46 8.03 9.64
N LYS A 106 -12.85 7.07 8.80
CA LYS A 106 -11.93 6.28 7.98
C LYS A 106 -12.25 6.57 6.53
N ALA A 107 -11.34 7.24 5.84
CA ALA A 107 -11.59 7.73 4.50
C ALA A 107 -10.50 7.30 3.53
N THR A 108 -10.91 7.20 2.28
CA THR A 108 -10.05 6.82 1.17
C THR A 108 -9.70 8.07 0.37
N ILE A 109 -8.42 8.20 0.02
CA ILE A 109 -7.92 9.11 -1.01
C ILE A 109 -7.69 8.24 -2.23
N ALA A 110 -8.35 8.53 -3.36
CA ALA A 110 -8.10 7.83 -4.61
C ALA A 110 -7.85 8.83 -5.74
N ASP A 111 -6.62 8.83 -6.23
CA ASP A 111 -6.18 9.69 -7.34
C ASP A 111 -5.04 8.96 -8.08
N PRO A 112 -5.01 8.95 -9.42
CA PRO A 112 -3.90 8.40 -10.18
C PRO A 112 -2.52 8.90 -9.74
N LYS A 113 -2.46 10.12 -9.17
CA LYS A 113 -1.24 10.70 -8.58
C LYS A 113 -0.68 9.91 -7.40
N LEU A 114 -1.46 9.03 -6.75
CA LEU A 114 -1.02 8.19 -5.63
C LEU A 114 -0.24 6.94 -6.07
N LEU A 115 -0.19 6.63 -7.38
CA LEU A 115 0.44 5.42 -7.86
C LEU A 115 1.96 5.47 -7.63
N PRO A 116 2.55 4.49 -6.90
CA PRO A 116 4.00 4.39 -6.78
C PRO A 116 4.65 4.23 -8.16
N ILE A 117 5.84 4.81 -8.35
CA ILE A 117 6.56 4.71 -9.63
C ILE A 117 7.15 3.32 -9.84
N VAL A 118 7.48 2.63 -8.75
CA VAL A 118 7.99 1.26 -8.75
C VAL A 118 7.34 0.48 -7.61
N ALA A 119 6.84 -0.72 -7.93
CA ALA A 119 6.43 -1.73 -6.96
C ALA A 119 7.39 -2.92 -7.00
N VAL A 120 7.94 -3.28 -5.84
CA VAL A 120 8.85 -4.42 -5.66
C VAL A 120 8.13 -5.50 -4.87
N ASN A 121 7.94 -6.65 -5.52
CA ASN A 121 7.28 -7.83 -4.96
C ASN A 121 8.27 -9.00 -4.96
N ASP A 122 9.15 -9.07 -3.96
CA ASP A 122 10.11 -10.16 -3.79
C ASP A 122 9.52 -11.27 -2.90
N PRO A 123 9.34 -12.51 -3.41
CA PRO A 123 8.79 -13.61 -2.62
C PRO A 123 9.65 -13.99 -1.40
N LEU A 124 10.92 -13.59 -1.34
CA LEU A 124 11.74 -13.80 -0.13
C LEU A 124 11.29 -12.92 1.03
N LEU A 125 10.74 -11.74 0.75
CA LEU A 125 10.24 -10.81 1.78
C LEU A 125 8.87 -11.23 2.33
N THR A 126 8.13 -12.08 1.62
CA THR A 126 6.82 -12.58 2.06
C THR A 126 6.93 -13.88 2.88
N ARG A 127 8.10 -14.55 2.87
CA ARG A 127 8.33 -15.81 3.60
C ARG A 127 8.23 -15.69 5.12
N SER A 128 8.52 -14.51 5.67
CA SER A 128 8.46 -14.27 7.12
C SER A 128 7.02 -14.10 7.65
N MET A 129 6.01 -14.09 6.78
CA MET A 129 4.62 -13.96 7.22
C MET A 129 4.16 -15.19 8.02
N PRO A 130 3.58 -15.00 9.22
CA PRO A 130 2.97 -16.10 9.97
C PRO A 130 1.85 -16.78 9.17
N PRO A 131 1.64 -18.10 9.29
CA PRO A 131 0.65 -18.83 8.49
C PRO A 131 -0.77 -18.24 8.54
N HIS A 132 -1.19 -17.73 9.69
CA HIS A 132 -2.52 -17.10 9.84
C HIS A 132 -2.63 -15.76 9.10
N ILE A 133 -1.55 -14.96 9.06
CA ILE A 133 -1.50 -13.72 8.28
C ILE A 133 -1.50 -14.06 6.79
N THR A 134 -0.68 -15.02 6.36
CA THR A 134 -0.65 -15.49 4.97
C THR A 134 -2.02 -15.98 4.50
N ALA A 135 -2.73 -16.74 5.32
CA ALA A 135 -4.08 -17.19 5.02
C ALA A 135 -5.07 -16.01 4.93
N GLY A 136 -5.01 -15.08 5.89
CA GLY A 136 -5.85 -13.87 5.89
C GLY A 136 -5.64 -13.00 4.65
N THR A 137 -4.39 -12.67 4.33
CA THR A 137 -4.04 -11.86 3.15
C THR A 137 -4.33 -12.60 1.85
N GLY A 138 -4.18 -13.92 1.80
CA GLY A 138 -4.56 -14.72 0.63
C GLY A 138 -6.06 -14.71 0.36
N MET A 139 -6.89 -14.76 1.42
CA MET A 139 -8.34 -14.63 1.29
C MET A 139 -8.77 -13.21 0.89
N ASP A 140 -8.06 -12.19 1.37
CA ASP A 140 -8.24 -10.79 0.95
C ASP A 140 -7.97 -10.63 -0.57
N ALA A 141 -6.82 -11.12 -1.06
CA ALA A 141 -6.51 -11.11 -2.48
C ALA A 141 -7.53 -11.88 -3.33
N LEU A 142 -8.03 -13.02 -2.82
CA LEU A 142 -9.08 -13.79 -3.52
C LEU A 142 -10.38 -13.00 -3.62
N THR A 143 -10.74 -12.30 -2.55
CA THR A 143 -11.94 -11.46 -2.49
C THR A 143 -11.83 -10.33 -3.50
N HIS A 144 -10.71 -9.61 -3.53
CA HIS A 144 -10.43 -8.57 -4.54
C HIS A 144 -10.52 -9.11 -5.97
N ALA A 145 -9.97 -10.31 -6.23
CA ALA A 145 -10.03 -10.91 -7.57
C ALA A 145 -11.47 -11.26 -7.98
N ILE A 146 -12.29 -11.79 -7.07
CA ILE A 146 -13.70 -12.09 -7.34
C ILE A 146 -14.48 -10.79 -7.57
N GLU A 147 -14.30 -9.78 -6.72
CA GLU A 147 -14.95 -8.47 -6.86
C GLU A 147 -14.58 -7.79 -8.18
N ALA A 148 -13.30 -7.82 -8.56
CA ALA A 148 -12.82 -7.29 -9.83
C ALA A 148 -13.41 -8.03 -11.04
N TYR A 149 -13.62 -9.35 -10.93
CA TYR A 149 -14.20 -10.16 -12.00
C TYR A 149 -15.69 -9.85 -12.22
N ILE A 150 -16.46 -9.66 -11.14
CA ILE A 150 -17.91 -9.41 -11.19
C ILE A 150 -18.31 -7.93 -11.24
N SER A 151 -17.35 -7.02 -11.05
CA SER A 151 -17.61 -5.58 -11.00
C SER A 151 -18.27 -5.07 -12.29
N LYS A 152 -19.23 -4.13 -12.14
CA LYS A 152 -19.86 -3.43 -13.27
C LYS A 152 -18.89 -2.52 -14.03
N LEU A 153 -17.75 -2.17 -13.40
CA LEU A 153 -16.72 -1.30 -13.97
C LEU A 153 -15.56 -2.10 -14.58
N THR A 154 -15.67 -3.43 -14.66
CA THR A 154 -14.61 -4.29 -15.16
C THR A 154 -14.44 -4.19 -16.67
N THR A 155 -13.27 -4.58 -17.16
CA THR A 155 -12.96 -4.71 -18.59
C THR A 155 -12.57 -6.16 -18.90
N PRO A 156 -12.66 -6.63 -20.16
CA PRO A 156 -12.23 -7.99 -20.51
C PRO A 156 -10.78 -8.28 -20.10
N TYR A 157 -9.92 -7.25 -20.15
CA TYR A 157 -8.54 -7.33 -19.68
C TYR A 157 -8.47 -7.55 -18.16
N ALA A 158 -9.17 -6.72 -17.38
CA ALA A 158 -9.22 -6.85 -15.92
C ALA A 158 -9.83 -8.20 -15.49
N GLN A 159 -10.87 -8.68 -16.18
CA GLN A 159 -11.45 -10.00 -15.94
C GLN A 159 -10.46 -11.13 -16.20
N GLY A 160 -9.65 -11.03 -17.25
CA GLY A 160 -8.58 -11.99 -17.53
C GLY A 160 -7.55 -12.07 -16.41
N LEU A 161 -7.11 -10.91 -15.90
CA LEU A 161 -6.18 -10.83 -14.76
C LEU A 161 -6.81 -11.38 -13.48
N ALA A 162 -8.06 -11.00 -13.18
CA ALA A 162 -8.80 -11.48 -12.03
C ALA A 162 -8.97 -13.01 -12.04
N LEU A 163 -9.33 -13.58 -13.19
CA LEU A 163 -9.45 -15.03 -13.34
C LEU A 163 -8.11 -15.75 -13.17
N SER A 164 -7.02 -15.17 -13.67
CA SER A 164 -5.67 -15.68 -13.45
C SER A 164 -5.31 -15.69 -11.96
N ALA A 165 -5.57 -14.58 -11.25
CA ALA A 165 -5.35 -14.47 -9.82
C ALA A 165 -6.13 -15.52 -9.03
N ILE A 166 -7.43 -15.69 -9.31
CA ILE A 166 -8.27 -16.72 -8.67
C ILE A 166 -7.66 -18.12 -8.85
N LYS A 167 -7.23 -18.48 -10.06
CA LYS A 167 -6.61 -19.78 -10.35
C LYS A 167 -5.30 -19.97 -9.61
N MET A 168 -4.46 -18.94 -9.55
CA MET A 168 -3.18 -18.99 -8.84
C MET A 168 -3.39 -19.17 -7.33
N ILE A 169 -4.29 -18.39 -6.73
CA ILE A 169 -4.59 -18.46 -5.29
C ILE A 169 -5.17 -19.83 -4.95
N ALA A 170 -6.14 -20.33 -5.72
CA ALA A 170 -6.74 -21.65 -5.48
C ALA A 170 -5.72 -22.80 -5.53
N LYS A 171 -4.69 -22.69 -6.38
CA LYS A 171 -3.61 -23.67 -6.46
C LYS A 171 -2.68 -23.62 -5.23
N LEU A 172 -2.50 -22.44 -4.64
CA LEU A 172 -1.62 -22.18 -3.49
C LEU A 172 -2.27 -22.47 -2.12
N SER A 173 -3.60 -22.49 -2.05
CA SER A 173 -4.33 -22.83 -0.82
C SER A 173 -4.14 -24.30 -0.38
N GLY A 174 -3.76 -25.20 -1.29
CA GLY A 174 -3.42 -26.59 -0.97
C GLY A 174 -2.11 -26.73 -0.15
N PRO A 175 -1.01 -26.09 -0.54
CA PRO A 175 0.26 -26.06 0.20
C PRO A 175 0.27 -25.28 1.52
N CYS A 176 -0.36 -24.09 1.61
CA CYS A 176 -0.31 -23.25 2.82
C CYS A 176 -0.96 -23.89 4.06
N SER A 177 -1.89 -24.84 3.88
CA SER A 177 -2.49 -25.61 4.99
C SER A 177 -1.57 -26.68 5.57
N ARG A 178 -0.43 -26.98 4.93
CA ARG A 178 0.49 -28.07 5.31
C ARG A 178 1.78 -27.63 6.00
N GLY A 179 1.93 -26.35 6.33
CA GLY A 179 3.05 -25.86 7.14
C GLY A 179 4.45 -25.99 6.51
N ASN A 180 4.55 -26.26 5.20
CA ASN A 180 5.82 -26.38 4.51
C ASN A 180 6.00 -25.24 3.50
N LEU A 181 6.52 -24.11 3.98
CA LEU A 181 7.21 -23.07 3.21
C LEU A 181 8.48 -22.67 3.97
#